data_AF-A0A1F6F1F2-F1
#
_entry.id   AF-A0A1F6F1F2-F1
#
_cell.length_a   1.000
_cell.length_b   1.000
_cell.length_c   1.000
_cell.angle_alpha   90.00
_cell.angle_beta   90.00
_cell.angle_gamma   90.00
#
_symmetry.space_group_name_H-M   'P 1'
#
loop_
_entity.id
_entity.type
_entity.pdbx_description
1 polymer ?
#
loop_
_entity_poly.entity_id
_entity_poly.type
_entity_poly.pdbx_seq_one_letter_code
_entity_poly.pdbx_strand_id
1 'polypeptide(L)' 'MIQKVLRVGSSAAVTIPKRSLAALRLKIGDRVSVDIDVKRRTFVVSPNTSLSAEDHKIARLTANFVRRYGKDLRELARK' A
#
# COMPACT_ATOMS: atom_id res chain seq x y z
N MET A 1 17.78 -0.18 -13.96
CA MET A 1 17.99 1.25 -13.65
C MET A 1 18.81 1.33 -12.39
N ILE A 2 19.92 2.06 -12.40
CA ILE A 2 20.82 2.22 -11.26
C ILE A 2 20.71 3.67 -10.81
N GLN A 3 20.37 3.88 -9.54
CA GLN A 3 20.24 5.21 -8.94
C GLN A 3 21.26 5.33 -7.80
N LYS A 4 21.75 6.54 -7.55
CA LYS A 4 22.74 6.81 -6.50
C LYS A 4 22.04 7.10 -5.17
N VAL A 5 22.64 6.66 -4.07
CA VAL A 5 22.28 7.09 -2.72
C VAL A 5 22.91 8.46 -2.46
N LEU A 6 22.09 9.44 -2.05
CA LEU A 6 22.46 10.82 -1.80
C LEU A 6 22.30 11.15 -0.32
N ARG A 7 23.17 12.01 0.21
CA ARG A 7 23.02 12.57 1.56
C ARG A 7 21.99 13.69 1.54
N VAL A 8 21.05 13.66 2.48
CA VAL A 8 20.02 14.70 2.69
C VAL A 8 20.00 15.04 4.18
N GLY A 9 20.66 16.14 4.56
CA GLY A 9 20.85 16.52 5.96
C GLY A 9 21.64 15.46 6.74
N SER A 10 21.01 14.90 7.77
CA SER A 10 21.50 13.77 8.57
C SER A 10 21.08 12.39 8.01
N SER A 11 20.31 12.34 6.92
CA SER A 11 19.73 11.13 6.35
C SER A 11 20.28 10.80 4.96
N ALA A 12 19.85 9.67 4.39
CA ALA A 12 20.15 9.25 3.03
C ALA A 12 18.86 9.13 2.19
N ALA A 13 18.95 9.39 0.89
CA ALA A 13 17.83 9.30 -0.04
C ALA A 13 18.26 8.66 -1.38
N VAL A 14 17.30 8.08 -2.11
CA VAL A 14 17.49 7.58 -3.47
C VAL A 14 16.54 8.32 -4.40
N THR A 15 17.01 8.67 -5.59
CA THR A 15 16.18 9.33 -6.60
C THR A 15 15.30 8.32 -7.32
N ILE A 16 14.00 8.57 -7.33
CA ILE A 16 13.03 7.77 -8.09
C ILE A 16 12.69 8.53 -9.38
N PRO A 17 12.95 7.96 -10.56
CA PRO A 17 12.66 8.66 -11.81
C PRO A 17 11.17 8.90 -12.04
N LYS A 18 10.84 9.98 -12.75
CA LYS A 18 9.45 10.43 -12.99
C LYS A 18 8.54 9.33 -13.54
N ARG A 19 9.08 8.48 -14.44
CA ARG A 19 8.33 7.34 -15.01
C ARG A 19 7.91 6.33 -13.93
N SER A 20 8.80 6.02 -13.00
CA SER A 20 8.52 5.09 -11.89
C SER A 20 7.58 5.70 -10.85
N LEU A 21 7.70 7.00 -10.56
CA LEU A 21 6.75 7.75 -9.73
C LEU A 21 5.32 7.65 -10.28
N ALA A 22 5.15 7.88 -11.59
CA ALA A 22 3.85 7.78 -12.24
C ALA A 22 3.28 6.35 -12.21
N ALA A 23 4.11 5.34 -12.47
CA ALA A 23 3.70 3.93 -12.40
C ALA A 23 3.26 3.51 -10.99
N LEU A 24 3.93 4.04 -9.96
CA LEU A 24 3.59 3.79 -8.55
C LEU A 24 2.47 4.70 -8.03
N ARG A 25 1.96 5.63 -8.85
CA ARG A 25 0.97 6.66 -8.46
C ARG A 25 1.40 7.48 -7.25
N LEU A 26 2.70 7.67 -7.07
CA LEU A 26 3.29 8.45 -5.99
C LEU A 26 3.57 9.88 -6.47
N LYS A 27 3.34 10.84 -5.59
CA LYS A 27 3.68 12.26 -5.77
C LYS A 27 4.76 12.68 -4.77
N ILE A 28 5.46 13.77 -5.09
CA ILE A 28 6.42 14.37 -4.17
C ILE A 28 5.66 14.88 -2.95
N GLY A 29 6.07 14.45 -1.75
CA GLY A 29 5.41 14.77 -0.49
C GLY A 29 4.47 13.70 0.04
N ASP A 30 4.19 12.64 -0.74
CA ASP A 30 3.36 11.53 -0.27
C ASP A 30 4.06 10.74 0.85
N ARG A 31 3.25 10.23 1.79
CA ARG A 31 3.73 9.30 2.82
C ARG A 31 3.81 7.90 2.24
N VAL A 32 4.92 7.23 2.52
CA VAL A 32 5.20 5.85 2.07
C VAL A 32 5.65 5.00 3.25
N SER A 33 5.38 3.70 3.17
CA SER A 33 6.01 2.73 4.08
C SER A 33 7.33 2.26 3.47
N VAL A 34 8.33 2.06 4.32
CA VAL A 34 9.65 1.53 3.93
C VAL A 34 9.96 0.33 4.82
N ASP A 35 9.89 -0.85 4.23
CA ASP A 35 10.21 -2.11 4.91
C ASP A 35 11.61 -2.56 4.54
N ILE A 36 12.43 -2.93 5.53
CA ILE A 36 13.82 -3.35 5.34
C ILE A 36 13.95 -4.85 5.58
N ASP A 37 14.25 -5.60 4.52
CA ASP A 37 14.66 -7.01 4.62
C ASP A 37 16.18 -7.08 4.74
N VAL A 38 16.66 -7.24 5.98
CA VAL A 38 18.09 -7.33 6.30
C VAL A 38 18.73 -8.59 5.70
N LYS A 39 17.99 -9.69 5.59
CA LYS A 39 18.52 -10.96 5.06
C LYS A 39 18.81 -10.84 3.57
N ARG A 40 17.91 -10.17 2.84
CA ARG A 40 18.04 -9.95 1.40
C ARG A 40 18.79 -8.68 1.04
N ARG A 41 19.10 -7.82 2.03
CA ARG A 41 19.69 -6.48 1.84
C ARG A 41 18.88 -5.62 0.87
N THR A 42 17.55 -5.73 0.98
CA THR A 42 16.60 -5.00 0.14
C THR A 42 15.70 -4.16 1.03
N PHE A 43 15.30 -2.98 0.55
CA PHE A 43 14.18 -2.26 1.11
C PHE A 43 13.06 -2.18 0.08
N VAL A 44 11.82 -2.29 0.55
CA VAL A 44 10.62 -2.20 -0.28
C VAL A 44 9.90 -0.92 0.10
N VAL A 45 9.64 -0.08 -0.89
CA VAL A 45 8.83 1.12 -0.72
C VAL A 45 7.44 0.83 -1.24
N SER A 46 6.44 0.98 -0.39
CA SER A 46 5.03 0.82 -0.74
C SER A 46 4.28 2.12 -0.44
N PRO A 47 3.26 2.48 -1.24
CA PRO A 47 2.36 3.56 -0.87
C PRO A 47 1.82 3.27 0.53
N ASN A 48 1.77 4.29 1.39
CA ASN A 48 1.17 4.11 2.70
C ASN A 48 -0.36 4.11 2.57
N THR A 49 -0.90 3.07 1.96
CA THR A 49 -2.30 2.68 2.15
C THR A 49 -2.39 1.93 3.46
N SER A 50 -2.04 2.56 4.58
CA SER A 50 -2.50 2.04 5.86
C SER A 50 -4.00 2.14 5.81
N LEU A 51 -4.66 0.99 5.66
CA LEU A 51 -6.09 0.90 5.90
C LEU A 51 -6.32 1.54 7.26
N SER A 52 -7.20 2.54 7.33
CA SER A 52 -7.48 3.19 8.61
C SER A 52 -8.08 2.16 9.58
N ALA A 53 -8.13 2.49 10.88
CA ALA A 53 -8.82 1.63 11.84
C ALA A 53 -10.29 1.40 11.41
N GLU A 54 -10.90 2.40 10.78
CA GLU A 54 -12.22 2.36 10.18
C GLU A 54 -12.27 1.42 8.97
N ASP A 55 -11.29 1.46 8.06
CA ASP A 55 -11.22 0.53 6.93
C ASP A 55 -11.11 -0.93 7.40
N HIS A 56 -10.30 -1.18 8.44
CA HIS A 56 -10.22 -2.50 9.05
C HIS A 56 -11.55 -2.93 9.68
N LYS A 57 -12.25 -2.00 10.34
CA LYS A 57 -13.58 -2.25 10.91
C LYS A 57 -14.60 -2.55 9.81
N ILE A 58 -14.63 -1.77 8.74
CA ILE A 58 -15.52 -1.96 7.58
C ILE A 58 -15.24 -3.30 6.91
N ALA A 59 -13.97 -3.63 6.65
CA ALA A 59 -13.59 -4.90 6.06
C ALA A 59 -14.06 -6.09 6.90
N ARG A 60 -13.85 -6.03 8.23
CA ARG A 60 -14.31 -7.08 9.16
C ARG A 60 -15.84 -7.19 9.17
N LEU A 61 -16.56 -6.08 9.22
CA LEU A 61 -18.03 -6.07 9.20
C LEU A 61 -18.56 -6.63 7.89
N THR A 62 -17.97 -6.23 6.77
CA THR A 62 -18.35 -6.69 5.43
C THR A 62 -18.10 -8.19 5.29
N ALA A 63 -16.94 -8.69 5.72
CA ALA A 63 -16.64 -10.12 5.71
C ALA A 63 -17.62 -10.93 6.55
N ASN A 64 -18.01 -10.42 7.73
CA ASN A 64 -19.01 -11.07 8.57
C ASN A 64 -20.40 -11.06 7.94
N PHE A 65 -20.80 -9.95 7.31
CA PHE A 65 -22.08 -9.80 6.63
C PHE A 65 -22.18 -10.77 5.44
N VAL A 66 -21.18 -10.79 4.57
CA VAL A 66 -21.11 -11.70 3.42
C VAL A 66 -21.09 -13.16 3.87
N ARG A 67 -20.38 -13.49 4.96
CA ARG A 67 -20.39 -14.86 5.50
C ARG A 67 -21.78 -15.27 6.01
N ARG A 68 -22.51 -14.36 6.65
CA ARG A 68 -23.83 -14.65 7.24
C ARG A 68 -24.95 -14.71 6.21
N TYR A 69 -24.94 -13.79 5.24
CA TYR A 69 -26.04 -13.60 4.29
C TYR A 69 -25.66 -13.92 2.84
N GLY A 70 -24.48 -14.49 2.60
CA GLY A 70 -23.97 -14.70 1.25
C GLY A 70 -24.86 -15.56 0.35
N LYS A 71 -25.65 -16.48 0.92
CA LYS A 71 -26.63 -17.26 0.16
C LYS A 71 -27.79 -16.38 -0.30
N ASP A 72 -28.36 -15.61 0.62
CA ASP A 72 -29.50 -14.72 0.34
C ASP A 72 -29.10 -13.60 -0.63
N LEU A 73 -27.88 -13.07 -0.51
CA LEU A 73 -27.33 -12.08 -1.45
C LEU A 73 -27.22 -12.66 -2.87
N ARG A 74 -26.86 -13.94 -3.01
CA ARG A 74 -26.80 -14.60 -4.33
C ARG A 74 -28.18 -14.87 -4.91
N GLU A 75 -29.16 -15.18 -4.07
CA GLU A 75 -30.55 -15.35 -4.51
C GLU A 75 -31.18 -14.01 -4.89
N LEU A 76 -30.87 -12.93 -4.16
CA LEU A 76 -31.29 -11.57 -4.49
C LEU A 76 -30.72 -11.10 -5.83
N ALA A 77 -29.44 -11.39 -6.10
CA ALA A 77 -28.80 -11.01 -7.36
C ALA A 77 -29.27 -11.79 -8.59
N ARG A 78 -30.05 -12.88 -8.40
CA ARG A 78 -30.65 -13.68 -9.48
C ARG A 78 -32.06 -13.24 -9.85
N LYS A 79 -32.66 -12.33 -9.07
CA LYS A 79 -33.89 -11.63 -9.42
C LYS A 79 -33.56 -10.36 -10.18
#